data_AF-A0A6L9JA95-F1
#
_entry.id   AF-A0A6L9JA95-F1
#
_cell.length_a   1.000
_cell.length_b   1.000
_cell.length_c   1.000
_cell.angle_alpha   90.00
_cell.angle_beta   90.00
_cell.angle_gamma   90.00
#
_symmetry.space_group_name_H-M   'P 1'
#
loop_
_entity.id
_entity.type
_entity.pdbx_description
1 polymer ?
#
loop_
_entity_poly.entity_id
_entity_poly.type
_entity_poly.pdbx_seq_one_letter_code
_entity_poly.pdbx_strand_id
1 'polypeptide(L)'
;MSDNNSDSRYLHLVRQDCSLPGKHMLLDIVATSRIEVNMSDMDLSDCYSGGYFLLRAGNPGWEQLKSEFLPDQFVSLSECFSPKLSVGWGWTPGCPECALKFGIPRERLDDFTVWCRREYETDMDVWSMFYSTASARRFFNRFLSHTTNLYIIGAGLPHEFEETNWREQSEDEIHGVEKRIEQHLPMEQGGEVLGFEVVGYTHNDFDCTWLCSHLHEEMFRLFGIRPNQYGLLDHYEDARKIYDWITEDPKRAEPIGYDIWLLASYPLHVDEMDYGKFHVLRRIYPRPAPGRSVPCYAGKDTFAAV
;
A
#
# COMPACT_ATOMS: atom_id res chain seq x y z
N MET A 1 -21.96 52.56 -26.63
CA MET A 1 -23.28 52.22 -26.06
C MET A 1 -23.36 50.71 -26.05
N SER A 2 -23.30 49.96 -24.97
CA SER A 2 -23.20 50.13 -23.51
C SER A 2 -23.11 48.67 -23.01
N ASP A 3 -21.99 48.25 -22.42
CA ASP A 3 -21.73 48.18 -20.96
C ASP A 3 -22.65 47.27 -20.14
N ASN A 4 -21.96 46.41 -19.36
CA ASN A 4 -22.31 45.79 -18.07
C ASN A 4 -23.33 44.62 -18.10
N ASN A 5 -23.25 43.58 -17.27
CA ASN A 5 -22.62 43.43 -15.97
C ASN A 5 -22.58 41.92 -15.61
N SER A 6 -21.45 41.35 -15.22
CA SER A 6 -21.41 40.09 -14.45
C SER A 6 -20.96 40.41 -13.03
N ASP A 7 -21.95 40.59 -12.17
CA ASP A 7 -21.86 40.96 -10.77
C ASP A 7 -21.62 39.69 -9.94
N SER A 8 -20.36 39.45 -9.52
CA SER A 8 -20.02 38.48 -8.48
C SER A 8 -19.83 39.20 -7.14
N ARG A 9 -20.71 38.91 -6.19
CA ARG A 9 -20.75 39.42 -4.81
C ARG A 9 -21.12 38.22 -3.91
N TYR A 10 -20.60 37.96 -2.71
CA TYR A 10 -19.74 38.66 -1.77
C TYR A 10 -19.04 37.61 -0.87
N LEU A 11 -17.78 37.83 -0.49
CA LEU A 11 -17.21 37.30 0.76
C LEU A 11 -17.34 38.41 1.81
N HIS A 12 -18.15 38.19 2.84
CA HIS A 12 -18.25 39.09 3.99
C HIS A 12 -17.00 38.94 4.86
N LEU A 13 -16.04 39.85 4.71
CA LEU A 13 -15.00 40.10 5.70
C LEU A 13 -15.59 40.96 6.82
N VAL A 14 -15.89 40.34 7.96
CA VAL A 14 -16.15 41.06 9.20
C VAL A 14 -14.81 41.57 9.72
N ARG A 15 -14.52 42.87 9.48
CA ARG A 15 -13.46 43.57 10.20
C ARG A 15 -13.96 43.91 11.60
N GLN A 16 -13.34 43.33 12.61
CA GLN A 16 -13.46 43.77 13.99
C GLN A 16 -12.28 44.71 14.26
N ASP A 17 -12.55 46.02 14.33
CA ASP A 17 -11.55 47.03 14.67
C ASP A 17 -11.23 46.95 16.18
N CYS A 18 -10.11 46.32 16.52
CA CYS A 18 -9.48 46.46 17.83
C CYS A 18 -8.25 47.37 17.68
N SER A 19 -8.40 48.63 18.06
CA SER A 19 -7.32 49.59 18.14
C SER A 19 -6.40 49.27 19.33
N LEU A 20 -5.16 48.85 19.06
CA LEU A 20 -4.04 48.91 20.00
C LEU A 20 -2.83 49.57 19.32
N PRO A 21 -2.15 50.53 19.97
CA PRO A 21 -1.01 51.21 19.38
C PRO A 21 0.29 50.43 19.60
N GLY A 22 1.05 50.24 18.52
CA GLY A 22 2.50 50.00 18.60
C GLY A 22 2.97 48.57 18.40
N LYS A 23 3.06 48.14 17.13
CA LYS A 23 4.19 47.42 16.52
C LYS A 23 3.79 47.03 15.10
N HIS A 24 4.45 47.63 14.11
CA HIS A 24 4.36 47.16 12.72
C HIS A 24 5.09 45.82 12.63
N MET A 25 4.33 44.72 12.55
CA MET A 25 4.82 43.44 12.08
C MET A 25 4.19 43.25 10.69
N LEU A 26 5.03 43.34 9.65
CA LEU A 26 4.66 42.94 8.29
C LEU A 26 4.37 41.44 8.33
N LEU A 27 3.10 41.08 8.27
CA LEU A 27 2.69 39.74 7.87
C LEU A 27 2.81 39.68 6.35
N ASP A 28 3.93 39.13 5.88
CA ASP A 28 4.02 38.64 4.51
C ASP A 28 3.06 37.46 4.40
N ILE A 29 1.89 37.71 3.80
CA ILE A 29 0.98 36.66 3.36
C ILE A 29 1.68 36.01 2.16
N VAL A 30 2.41 34.94 2.42
CA VAL A 30 2.87 34.03 1.37
C VAL A 30 1.62 33.35 0.83
N ALA A 31 1.12 33.85 -0.29
CA ALA A 31 0.17 33.12 -1.11
C ALA A 31 0.90 31.87 -1.62
N THR A 32 0.72 30.74 -0.95
CA THR A 32 1.08 29.44 -1.49
C THR A 32 0.19 29.19 -2.70
N SER A 33 0.75 29.41 -3.89
CA SER A 33 0.18 28.90 -5.12
C SER A 33 0.14 27.38 -5.00
N ARG A 34 -1.04 26.83 -4.68
CA ARG A 34 -1.31 25.41 -4.91
C ARG A 34 -1.12 25.21 -6.41
N ILE A 35 -0.06 24.49 -6.76
CA ILE A 35 0.11 23.96 -8.10
C ILE A 35 -1.07 23.01 -8.26
N GLU A 36 -2.05 23.38 -9.08
CA GLU A 36 -3.06 22.45 -9.59
C GLU A 36 -2.30 21.47 -10.50
N VAL A 37 -1.65 20.48 -9.90
CA VAL A 37 -1.22 19.30 -10.63
C VAL A 37 -2.50 18.69 -11.16
N ASN A 38 -2.58 18.45 -12.46
CA ASN A 38 -3.65 17.66 -13.03
C ASN A 38 -3.39 16.22 -12.54
N MET A 39 -3.97 15.85 -11.39
CA MET A 39 -3.65 14.62 -10.64
C MET A 39 -4.23 13.35 -11.29
N SER A 40 -4.78 13.49 -12.51
CA SER A 40 -5.45 12.42 -13.25
C SER A 40 -4.52 11.31 -13.74
N ASP A 41 -3.20 11.55 -13.78
CA ASP A 41 -2.19 10.56 -14.22
C ASP A 41 -0.97 10.62 -13.28
N MET A 42 -1.09 10.07 -12.06
CA MET A 42 0.06 9.91 -11.16
C MET A 42 1.05 8.89 -11.74
N ASP A 43 2.33 9.25 -11.84
CA ASP A 43 3.39 8.35 -12.29
C ASP A 43 3.96 7.55 -11.11
N LEU A 44 4.56 6.39 -11.39
CA LEU A 44 5.31 5.57 -10.44
C LEU A 44 6.43 6.35 -9.72
N SER A 45 6.95 7.42 -10.34
CA SER A 45 7.94 8.31 -9.73
C SER A 45 7.37 9.27 -8.69
N ASP A 46 6.06 9.50 -8.69
CA ASP A 46 5.36 10.39 -7.75
C ASP A 46 4.99 9.66 -6.43
N CYS A 47 5.43 8.40 -6.32
CA CYS A 47 5.24 7.55 -5.16
C CYS A 47 6.58 7.09 -4.57
N TYR A 48 6.62 6.92 -3.27
CA TYR A 48 7.63 6.11 -2.62
C TYR A 48 7.23 4.64 -2.68
N SER A 49 8.18 3.77 -3.01
CA SER A 49 7.98 2.33 -3.01
C SER A 49 7.67 1.85 -1.59
N GLY A 50 6.49 1.30 -1.34
CA GLY A 50 6.20 0.46 -0.18
C GLY A 50 6.78 -0.95 -0.29
N GLY A 51 7.29 -1.31 -1.46
CA GLY A 51 7.85 -2.63 -1.76
C GLY A 51 6.94 -3.41 -2.70
N TYR A 52 7.22 -4.71 -2.84
CA TYR A 52 6.51 -5.58 -3.79
C TYR A 52 5.92 -6.79 -3.07
N PHE A 53 4.75 -7.23 -3.51
CA PHE A 53 3.99 -8.29 -2.88
C PHE A 53 3.57 -9.32 -3.92
N LEU A 54 3.53 -10.59 -3.51
CA LEU A 54 2.88 -11.63 -4.28
C LEU A 54 1.46 -11.78 -3.77
N LEU A 55 0.51 -11.32 -4.59
CA LEU A 55 -0.91 -11.36 -4.29
C LEU A 55 -1.62 -12.33 -5.20
N ARG A 56 -2.56 -13.10 -4.65
CA ARG A 56 -3.49 -13.88 -5.45
C ARG A 56 -4.72 -13.03 -5.68
N ALA A 57 -5.07 -12.76 -6.93
CA ALA A 57 -6.36 -12.13 -7.18
C ALA A 57 -7.45 -13.08 -6.70
N GLY A 58 -8.41 -12.54 -5.98
CA GLY A 58 -9.40 -13.34 -5.31
C GLY A 58 -10.71 -12.61 -5.23
N ASN A 59 -11.78 -13.37 -5.05
CA ASN A 59 -12.96 -12.87 -4.40
C ASN A 59 -13.06 -13.71 -3.13
N PRO A 60 -13.10 -13.10 -1.93
CA PRO A 60 -13.11 -13.87 -0.69
C PRO A 60 -14.39 -14.70 -0.51
N GLY A 61 -15.32 -14.67 -1.47
CA GLY A 61 -16.55 -15.45 -1.47
C GLY A 61 -17.56 -14.87 -0.49
N TRP A 62 -17.42 -13.58 -0.16
CA TRP A 62 -18.37 -12.88 0.69
C TRP A 62 -19.63 -12.65 -0.14
N GLU A 63 -20.61 -13.53 0.01
CA GLU A 63 -21.93 -13.38 -0.61
C GLU A 63 -22.53 -12.00 -0.31
N GLN A 64 -22.20 -11.40 0.85
CA GLN A 64 -22.64 -10.05 1.21
C GLN A 64 -21.99 -8.93 0.39
N LEU A 65 -20.87 -9.19 -0.29
CA LEU A 65 -20.22 -8.25 -1.20
C LEU A 65 -20.61 -8.46 -2.66
N LYS A 66 -21.49 -9.42 -2.97
CA LYS A 66 -22.01 -9.56 -4.33
C LYS A 66 -22.99 -8.42 -4.58
N SER A 67 -22.50 -7.35 -5.20
CA SER A 67 -23.31 -6.24 -5.68
C SER A 67 -22.97 -5.94 -7.14
N GLU A 68 -23.89 -5.28 -7.84
CA GLU A 68 -23.65 -4.82 -9.22
C GLU A 68 -22.57 -3.72 -9.32
N PHE A 69 -22.05 -3.26 -8.18
CA PHE A 69 -21.04 -2.23 -8.08
C PHE A 69 -19.63 -2.79 -7.90
N LEU A 70 -19.50 -4.09 -7.66
CA LEU A 70 -18.23 -4.74 -7.38
C LEU A 70 -17.83 -5.72 -8.49
N PRO A 71 -16.54 -5.84 -8.82
CA PRO A 71 -16.06 -6.80 -9.80
C PRO A 71 -16.06 -8.22 -9.24
N ASP A 72 -15.91 -9.19 -10.15
CA ASP A 72 -15.81 -10.61 -9.79
C ASP A 72 -14.45 -10.97 -9.16
N GLN A 73 -13.43 -10.12 -9.32
CA GLN A 73 -12.08 -10.33 -8.80
C GLN A 73 -11.51 -9.07 -8.19
N PHE A 74 -10.76 -9.24 -7.10
CA PHE A 74 -10.08 -8.18 -6.39
C PHE A 74 -8.57 -8.42 -6.42
N VAL A 75 -7.83 -7.33 -6.56
CA VAL A 75 -6.41 -7.22 -6.27
C VAL A 75 -6.28 -6.13 -5.22
N SER A 76 -5.91 -6.49 -4.00
CA SER A 76 -5.91 -5.61 -2.84
C SER A 76 -4.70 -5.89 -1.96
N LEU A 77 -4.13 -4.87 -1.33
CA LEU A 77 -3.08 -5.05 -0.32
C LEU A 77 -3.62 -5.68 0.97
N SER A 78 -4.93 -5.58 1.21
CA SER A 78 -5.65 -6.19 2.32
C SER A 78 -5.79 -7.71 2.16
N GLU A 79 -5.38 -8.45 3.19
CA GLU A 79 -5.59 -9.90 3.24
C GLU A 79 -7.07 -10.30 3.35
N CYS A 80 -7.97 -9.36 3.69
CA CYS A 80 -9.41 -9.60 3.69
C CYS A 80 -9.94 -9.96 2.30
N PHE A 81 -9.30 -9.44 1.24
CA PHE A 81 -9.75 -9.62 -0.14
C PHE A 81 -8.78 -10.45 -0.97
N SER A 82 -7.48 -10.24 -0.82
CA SER A 82 -6.45 -10.92 -1.61
C SER A 82 -5.50 -11.67 -0.70
N PRO A 83 -5.46 -13.01 -0.77
CA PRO A 83 -4.43 -13.77 -0.07
C PRO A 83 -3.05 -13.27 -0.47
N LYS A 84 -2.24 -12.94 0.53
CA LYS A 84 -0.86 -12.51 0.40
C LYS A 84 0.06 -13.58 0.97
N LEU A 85 1.26 -13.69 0.42
CA LEU A 85 2.30 -14.54 1.00
C LEU A 85 2.59 -14.09 2.44
N SER A 86 2.90 -14.98 3.39
CA SER A 86 3.50 -14.62 4.68
C SER A 86 4.76 -15.46 4.97
N VAL A 87 5.90 -14.81 5.24
CA VAL A 87 7.11 -15.52 5.71
C VAL A 87 6.94 -16.18 7.06
N GLY A 88 6.07 -15.62 7.92
CA GLY A 88 5.76 -16.16 9.23
C GLY A 88 5.20 -17.59 9.16
N TRP A 89 4.62 -17.98 8.02
CA TRP A 89 4.16 -19.36 7.79
C TRP A 89 5.28 -20.40 7.88
N GLY A 90 6.54 -20.03 7.66
CA GLY A 90 7.69 -20.94 7.77
C GLY A 90 8.38 -20.96 9.14
N TRP A 91 7.90 -20.19 10.13
CA TRP A 91 8.52 -20.09 11.45
C TRP A 91 8.14 -21.27 12.36
N THR A 92 8.37 -21.21 13.67
CA THR A 92 8.01 -22.28 14.60
C THR A 92 7.22 -21.70 15.78
N PRO A 93 5.93 -22.06 15.96
CA PRO A 93 5.16 -22.87 15.02
C PRO A 93 4.84 -22.06 13.76
N GLY A 94 5.18 -22.60 12.61
CA GLY A 94 4.78 -22.06 11.32
C GLY A 94 3.37 -22.54 11.00
N CYS A 95 2.84 -22.07 9.88
CA CYS A 95 1.58 -22.55 9.33
C CYS A 95 1.83 -23.20 7.95
N PRO A 96 2.31 -24.47 7.90
CA PRO A 96 2.47 -25.20 6.64
C PRO A 96 1.18 -25.26 5.81
N GLU A 97 0.02 -25.36 6.48
CA GLU A 97 -1.29 -25.33 5.84
C GLU A 97 -1.55 -24.02 5.11
N CYS A 98 -1.10 -22.89 5.65
CA CYS A 98 -1.21 -21.58 5.02
C CYS A 98 -0.36 -21.52 3.75
N ALA A 99 0.89 -22.00 3.80
CA ALA A 99 1.78 -22.08 2.64
C ALA A 99 1.18 -22.97 1.53
N LEU A 100 0.62 -24.13 1.89
CA LEU A 100 -0.10 -25.00 0.95
C LEU A 100 -1.32 -24.30 0.34
N LYS A 101 -2.15 -23.64 1.16
CA LYS A 101 -3.33 -22.89 0.71
C LYS A 101 -2.94 -21.77 -0.26
N PHE A 102 -1.80 -21.13 -0.03
CA PHE A 102 -1.24 -20.10 -0.91
C PHE A 102 -0.66 -20.66 -2.21
N GLY A 103 -0.45 -21.98 -2.32
CA GLY A 103 0.01 -22.65 -3.53
C GLY A 103 1.44 -23.17 -3.48
N ILE A 104 2.13 -23.12 -2.33
CA ILE A 104 3.44 -23.79 -2.20
C ILE A 104 3.20 -25.31 -2.30
N PRO A 105 3.84 -26.05 -3.22
CA PRO A 105 3.62 -27.49 -3.36
C PRO A 105 4.09 -28.22 -2.10
N ARG A 106 3.40 -29.32 -1.77
CA ARG A 106 3.71 -30.12 -0.58
C ARG A 106 5.16 -30.60 -0.58
N GLU A 107 5.64 -31.03 -1.75
CA GLU A 107 7.01 -31.49 -1.97
C GLU A 107 8.07 -30.38 -1.85
N ARG A 108 7.66 -29.10 -1.78
CA ARG A 108 8.56 -27.94 -1.61
C ARG A 108 8.47 -27.31 -0.22
N LEU A 109 7.62 -27.81 0.69
CA LEU A 109 7.46 -27.21 2.03
C LEU A 109 8.72 -27.21 2.87
N ASP A 110 9.53 -28.27 2.81
CA ASP A 110 10.80 -28.34 3.55
C ASP A 110 11.79 -27.29 3.04
N ASP A 111 11.91 -27.16 1.71
CA ASP A 111 12.73 -26.15 1.06
C ASP A 111 12.25 -24.72 1.38
N PHE A 112 10.93 -24.49 1.35
CA PHE A 112 10.33 -23.22 1.75
C PHE A 112 10.62 -22.88 3.22
N THR A 113 10.49 -23.86 4.12
CA THR A 113 10.80 -23.68 5.55
C THR A 113 12.26 -23.34 5.78
N VAL A 114 13.18 -23.97 5.04
CA VAL A 114 14.61 -23.63 5.09
C VAL A 114 14.84 -22.20 4.61
N TRP A 115 14.21 -21.82 3.49
CA TRP A 115 14.34 -20.47 2.93
C TRP A 115 13.81 -19.39 3.90
N CYS A 116 12.63 -19.58 4.51
CA CYS A 116 12.06 -18.67 5.51
C CYS A 116 12.96 -18.48 6.74
N ARG A 117 13.82 -19.44 7.06
CA ARG A 117 14.70 -19.39 8.24
C ARG A 117 16.06 -18.80 7.98
N ARG A 118 16.52 -18.78 6.73
CA ARG A 118 17.95 -18.56 6.42
C ARG A 118 18.23 -17.63 5.25
N GLU A 119 17.29 -17.47 4.34
CA GLU A 119 17.57 -16.89 3.01
C GLU A 119 16.68 -15.70 2.69
N TYR A 120 15.49 -15.61 3.30
CA TYR A 120 14.47 -14.61 2.93
C TYR A 120 14.97 -13.16 3.06
N GLU A 121 15.78 -12.84 4.07
CA GLU A 121 16.27 -11.48 4.38
C GLU A 121 17.02 -10.80 3.22
N THR A 122 17.50 -11.57 2.23
CA THR A 122 18.15 -11.01 1.04
C THR A 122 17.16 -10.56 -0.03
N ASP A 123 15.97 -11.17 -0.05
CA ASP A 123 14.95 -10.96 -1.07
C ASP A 123 13.81 -10.08 -0.56
N MET A 124 13.55 -10.12 0.75
CA MET A 124 12.38 -9.55 1.40
C MET A 124 12.63 -9.21 2.87
N ASP A 125 11.70 -8.45 3.42
CA ASP A 125 11.62 -8.12 4.85
C ASP A 125 10.41 -8.86 5.48
N VAL A 126 10.12 -8.55 6.74
CA VAL A 126 8.92 -9.04 7.45
C VAL A 126 7.63 -8.71 6.68
N TRP A 127 6.55 -9.44 7.01
CA TRP A 127 5.22 -9.28 6.40
C TRP A 127 5.19 -9.42 4.87
N SER A 128 6.15 -10.18 4.33
CA SER A 128 6.26 -10.57 2.90
C SER A 128 6.41 -9.43 1.90
N MET A 129 6.96 -8.31 2.36
CA MET A 129 7.40 -7.27 1.45
C MET A 129 8.71 -7.70 0.78
N PHE A 130 8.72 -7.82 -0.55
CA PHE A 130 9.94 -7.98 -1.34
C PHE A 130 10.61 -6.63 -1.61
N TYR A 131 11.94 -6.59 -1.59
CA TYR A 131 12.70 -5.36 -1.85
C TYR A 131 12.74 -4.95 -3.33
N SER A 132 12.46 -5.87 -4.25
CA SER A 132 12.48 -5.64 -5.69
C SER A 132 11.56 -6.59 -6.45
N THR A 133 11.17 -6.23 -7.67
CA THR A 133 10.43 -7.15 -8.55
C THR A 133 11.27 -8.39 -8.88
N ALA A 134 12.59 -8.23 -9.03
CA ALA A 134 13.50 -9.33 -9.26
C ALA A 134 13.52 -10.34 -8.10
N SER A 135 13.44 -9.87 -6.86
CA SER A 135 13.34 -10.73 -5.67
C SER A 135 12.01 -11.51 -5.66
N ALA A 136 10.89 -10.83 -5.93
CA ALA A 136 9.58 -11.46 -6.03
C ALA A 136 9.55 -12.55 -7.13
N ARG A 137 10.16 -12.28 -8.30
CA ARG A 137 10.29 -13.27 -9.39
C ARG A 137 11.15 -14.46 -9.01
N ARG A 138 12.27 -14.26 -8.29
CA ARG A 138 13.11 -15.38 -7.80
C ARG A 138 12.30 -16.31 -6.91
N PHE A 139 11.54 -15.75 -5.96
CA PHE A 139 10.66 -16.52 -5.10
C PHE A 139 9.58 -17.26 -5.90
N PHE A 140 8.89 -16.55 -6.79
CA PHE A 140 7.85 -17.12 -7.65
C PHE A 140 8.39 -18.29 -8.47
N ASN A 141 9.53 -18.13 -9.14
CA ASN A 141 10.14 -19.20 -9.93
C ASN A 141 10.56 -20.40 -9.07
N ARG A 142 11.00 -20.17 -7.83
CA ARG A 142 11.42 -21.24 -6.93
C ARG A 142 10.23 -22.05 -6.41
N PHE A 143 9.13 -21.41 -6.04
CA PHE A 143 8.05 -22.05 -5.27
C PHE A 143 6.66 -22.04 -5.92
N LEU A 144 6.36 -21.12 -6.83
CA LEU A 144 5.00 -20.83 -7.29
C LEU A 144 4.82 -20.81 -8.81
N SER A 145 5.80 -21.25 -9.60
CA SER A 145 5.77 -21.22 -11.07
C SER A 145 4.61 -21.99 -11.73
N HIS A 146 3.93 -22.85 -10.97
CA HIS A 146 2.76 -23.63 -11.39
C HIS A 146 1.43 -22.99 -10.94
N THR A 147 1.47 -21.95 -10.11
CA THR A 147 0.29 -21.28 -9.58
C THR A 147 -0.19 -20.22 -10.57
N THR A 148 -1.47 -20.29 -10.94
CA THR A 148 -2.15 -19.29 -11.76
C THR A 148 -2.76 -18.19 -10.90
N ASN A 149 -3.08 -17.05 -11.51
CA ASN A 149 -3.78 -15.93 -10.85
C ASN A 149 -2.98 -15.26 -9.72
N LEU A 150 -1.66 -15.23 -9.86
CA LEU A 150 -0.76 -14.47 -9.00
C LEU A 150 -0.30 -13.20 -9.72
N TYR A 151 -0.05 -12.17 -8.94
CA TYR A 151 0.46 -10.89 -9.40
C TYR A 151 1.65 -10.48 -8.54
N ILE A 152 2.67 -9.88 -9.16
CA ILE A 152 3.63 -9.06 -8.43
C ILE A 152 3.04 -7.66 -8.40
N ILE A 153 2.62 -7.21 -7.22
CA ILE A 153 2.05 -5.88 -7.01
C ILE A 153 3.07 -5.02 -6.29
N GLY A 154 3.45 -3.90 -6.89
CA GLY A 154 4.15 -2.83 -6.19
C GLY A 154 3.13 -1.93 -5.50
N ALA A 155 3.39 -1.61 -4.23
CA ALA A 155 2.64 -0.59 -3.50
C ALA A 155 3.40 0.74 -3.54
N GLY A 156 2.72 1.82 -3.88
CA GLY A 156 3.26 3.18 -3.91
C GLY A 156 2.52 4.08 -2.94
N LEU A 157 3.24 4.71 -2.02
CA LEU A 157 2.71 5.78 -1.19
C LEU A 157 2.94 7.10 -1.92
N PRO A 158 1.89 7.85 -2.34
CA PRO A 158 2.07 9.17 -2.95
C PRO A 158 2.86 10.08 -2.02
N HIS A 159 3.79 10.88 -2.56
CA HIS A 159 4.73 11.67 -1.74
C HIS A 159 4.04 12.60 -0.73
N GLU A 160 2.84 13.10 -1.05
CA GLU A 160 2.10 13.99 -0.14
C GLU A 160 1.59 13.30 1.13
N PHE A 161 1.61 11.96 1.19
CA PHE A 161 1.31 11.19 2.39
C PHE A 161 2.56 10.87 3.22
N GLU A 162 3.78 11.25 2.80
CA GLU A 162 4.97 10.99 3.63
C GLU A 162 4.89 11.71 4.99
N GLU A 163 4.37 12.94 4.97
CA GLU A 163 4.21 13.76 6.17
C GLU A 163 2.93 13.43 6.96
N THR A 164 2.07 12.53 6.45
CA THR A 164 0.91 12.07 7.22
C THR A 164 1.34 11.02 8.25
N ASN A 165 0.55 10.85 9.30
CA ASN A 165 0.82 9.83 10.33
C ASN A 165 0.30 8.46 9.85
N TRP A 166 0.68 8.08 8.62
CA TRP A 166 0.25 6.85 7.93
C TRP A 166 0.76 5.58 8.61
N ARG A 167 1.82 5.71 9.40
CA ARG A 167 2.34 4.64 10.27
C ARG A 167 2.00 4.87 11.74
N GLU A 168 1.88 3.76 12.46
CA GLU A 168 1.78 3.79 13.92
C GLU A 168 3.11 4.23 14.51
N GLN A 169 3.09 5.19 15.45
CA GLN A 169 4.32 5.57 16.14
C GLN A 169 4.70 4.46 17.11
N SER A 170 5.84 3.80 16.86
CA SER A 170 6.44 2.83 17.76
C SER A 170 7.88 3.24 18.09
N GLU A 171 8.34 2.84 19.28
CA GLU A 171 9.75 2.97 19.68
C GLU A 171 10.61 1.81 19.14
N ASP A 172 9.98 0.86 18.44
CA ASP A 172 10.61 -0.35 17.93
C ASP A 172 11.41 -0.09 16.65
N GLU A 173 12.24 -1.06 16.26
CA GLU A 173 12.98 -1.00 15.00
C GLU A 173 12.00 -1.02 13.81
N ILE A 174 12.32 -0.20 12.81
CA ILE A 174 11.47 -0.02 11.62
C ILE A 174 11.76 -1.15 10.64
N HIS A 175 10.69 -1.80 10.15
CA HIS A 175 10.79 -2.96 9.27
C HIS A 175 9.80 -2.86 8.09
N GLY A 176 9.86 -3.82 7.16
CA GLY A 176 8.86 -3.97 6.10
C GLY A 176 8.67 -2.72 5.24
N VAL A 177 7.40 -2.36 5.05
CA VAL A 177 6.96 -1.21 4.23
C VAL A 177 7.51 0.10 4.78
N GLU A 178 7.47 0.32 6.09
CA GLU A 178 7.99 1.54 6.71
C GLU A 178 9.47 1.76 6.42
N LYS A 179 10.28 0.72 6.63
CA LYS A 179 11.72 0.77 6.34
C LYS A 179 11.97 1.02 4.86
N ARG A 180 11.09 0.55 3.99
CA ARG A 180 11.20 0.75 2.55
C ARG A 180 10.84 2.19 2.16
N ILE A 181 9.78 2.76 2.73
CA ILE A 181 9.37 4.14 2.49
C ILE A 181 10.48 5.11 2.95
N GLU A 182 11.08 4.91 4.13
CA GLU A 182 12.17 5.78 4.64
C GLU A 182 13.43 5.82 3.76
N GLN A 183 13.57 4.89 2.80
CA GLN A 183 14.65 4.93 1.82
C GLN A 183 14.39 5.97 0.70
N HIS A 184 13.18 6.51 0.63
CA HIS A 184 12.71 7.46 -0.40
C HIS A 184 13.02 6.98 -1.82
N LEU A 185 12.89 5.68 -2.05
CA LEU A 185 13.10 5.08 -3.36
C LEU A 185 11.79 5.12 -4.16
N PRO A 186 11.84 5.49 -5.45
CA PRO A 186 10.66 5.41 -6.30
C PRO A 186 10.28 3.94 -6.54
N MET A 187 9.06 3.71 -7.01
CA MET A 187 8.66 2.41 -7.54
C MET A 187 9.52 2.04 -8.77
N GLU A 188 9.78 0.74 -8.96
CA GLU A 188 10.50 0.25 -10.14
C GLU A 188 9.71 0.56 -11.42
N GLN A 189 10.45 0.82 -12.50
CA GLN A 189 9.84 1.11 -13.80
C GLN A 189 9.34 -0.18 -14.47
N GLY A 190 8.43 -0.03 -15.44
CA GLY A 190 7.87 -1.14 -16.21
C GLY A 190 6.71 -1.87 -15.53
N GLY A 191 6.15 -1.30 -14.47
CA GLY A 191 4.86 -1.71 -13.91
C GLY A 191 3.69 -1.06 -14.66
N GLU A 192 2.56 -1.76 -14.72
CA GLU A 192 1.28 -1.24 -15.21
C GLU A 192 0.46 -0.77 -14.01
N VAL A 193 0.10 0.51 -13.97
CA VAL A 193 -0.76 1.05 -12.91
C VAL A 193 -2.14 0.40 -13.00
N LEU A 194 -2.58 -0.23 -11.91
CA LEU A 194 -3.89 -0.86 -11.80
C LEU A 194 -4.95 0.07 -11.20
N GLY A 195 -4.51 1.09 -10.46
CA GLY A 195 -5.36 2.05 -9.77
C GLY A 195 -4.90 2.33 -8.35
N PHE A 196 -5.80 2.93 -7.57
CA PHE A 196 -5.57 3.33 -6.19
C PHE A 196 -6.41 2.51 -5.22
N GLU A 197 -5.88 2.28 -4.03
CA GLU A 197 -6.57 1.67 -2.92
C GLU A 197 -6.56 2.59 -1.71
N VAL A 198 -7.73 2.81 -1.11
CA VAL A 198 -7.83 3.40 0.24
C VAL A 198 -7.80 2.25 1.23
N VAL A 199 -6.67 2.05 1.88
CA VAL A 199 -6.39 0.90 2.74
C VAL A 199 -5.70 1.34 4.01
N GLY A 200 -6.04 0.69 5.11
CA GLY A 200 -5.39 0.94 6.38
C GLY A 200 -4.09 0.16 6.55
N TYR A 201 -3.14 0.80 7.21
CA TYR A 201 -1.84 0.22 7.54
C TYR A 201 -1.65 0.23 9.06
N THR A 202 -1.57 -0.96 9.66
CA THR A 202 -1.51 -1.14 11.12
C THR A 202 -0.70 -2.40 11.43
N HIS A 203 -0.05 -2.46 12.60
CA HIS A 203 0.78 -3.60 12.98
C HIS A 203 1.86 -3.97 11.94
N ASN A 204 2.40 -2.98 11.25
CA ASN A 204 3.38 -3.11 10.15
C ASN A 204 2.89 -3.86 8.90
N ASP A 205 1.58 -3.94 8.68
CA ASP A 205 1.01 -4.53 7.47
C ASP A 205 -0.27 -3.83 7.00
N PHE A 206 -0.67 -4.10 5.77
CA PHE A 206 -1.94 -3.69 5.21
C PHE A 206 -3.09 -4.52 5.78
N ASP A 207 -4.01 -3.86 6.47
CA ASP A 207 -5.12 -4.48 7.18
C ASP A 207 -6.41 -4.35 6.36
N CYS A 208 -7.34 -3.46 6.72
CA CYS A 208 -8.63 -3.36 6.06
C CYS A 208 -8.63 -2.35 4.92
N THR A 209 -9.18 -2.75 3.77
CA THR A 209 -9.54 -1.85 2.67
C THR A 209 -10.87 -1.17 2.96
N TRP A 210 -11.12 0.01 2.39
CA TRP A 210 -12.39 0.74 2.54
C TRP A 210 -13.63 -0.11 2.16
N LEU A 211 -13.43 -1.14 1.34
CA LEU A 211 -14.47 -2.12 0.97
C LEU A 211 -14.88 -3.05 2.12
N CYS A 212 -14.05 -3.26 3.15
CA CYS A 212 -14.39 -4.07 4.33
C CYS A 212 -15.62 -3.51 5.07
N SER A 213 -15.82 -2.20 5.03
CA SER A 213 -16.97 -1.52 5.66
C SER A 213 -18.14 -1.31 4.69
N HIS A 214 -18.20 -2.05 3.57
CA HIS A 214 -19.27 -1.98 2.57
C HIS A 214 -19.51 -0.58 1.97
N LEU A 215 -18.48 0.26 1.94
CA LEU A 215 -18.62 1.67 1.57
C LEU A 215 -18.88 1.90 0.07
N HIS A 216 -18.72 0.89 -0.78
CA HIS A 216 -18.89 1.01 -2.23
C HIS A 216 -20.29 1.52 -2.65
N GLU A 217 -21.36 1.08 -1.99
CA GLU A 217 -22.72 1.57 -2.28
C GLU A 217 -22.88 3.04 -1.92
N GLU A 218 -22.34 3.43 -0.76
CA GLU A 218 -22.39 4.80 -0.26
C GLU A 218 -21.57 5.74 -1.16
N MET A 219 -20.37 5.33 -1.56
CA MET A 219 -19.49 6.12 -2.42
C MET A 219 -20.08 6.26 -3.83
N PHE A 220 -20.75 5.22 -4.34
CA PHE A 220 -21.52 5.33 -5.58
C PHE A 220 -22.68 6.32 -5.43
N ARG A 221 -23.44 6.26 -4.34
CA ARG A 221 -24.59 7.14 -4.11
C ARG A 221 -24.18 8.62 -3.97
N LEU A 222 -23.11 8.89 -3.23
CA LEU A 222 -22.67 10.26 -2.93
C LEU A 222 -21.89 10.87 -4.09
N PHE A 223 -21.03 10.09 -4.73
CA PHE A 223 -20.01 10.62 -5.64
C PHE A 223 -20.03 9.98 -7.03
N GLY A 224 -20.85 8.94 -7.25
CA GLY A 224 -20.84 8.17 -8.50
C GLY A 224 -19.61 7.27 -8.66
N ILE A 225 -18.80 7.10 -7.60
CA ILE A 225 -17.55 6.36 -7.64
C ILE A 225 -17.82 4.86 -7.67
N ARG A 226 -17.10 4.13 -8.53
CA ARG A 226 -17.12 2.67 -8.59
C ARG A 226 -15.70 2.13 -8.65
N PRO A 227 -15.42 0.98 -8.03
CA PRO A 227 -14.20 0.24 -8.31
C PRO A 227 -14.14 -0.22 -9.78
N ASN A 228 -12.93 -0.31 -10.31
CA ASN A 228 -12.62 -0.85 -11.62
C ASN A 228 -12.62 -2.38 -11.60
N GLN A 229 -12.19 -3.00 -12.70
CA GLN A 229 -12.17 -4.46 -12.87
C GLN A 229 -11.29 -5.23 -11.87
N TYR A 230 -10.41 -4.54 -11.14
CA TYR A 230 -9.54 -5.11 -10.09
C TYR A 230 -10.03 -4.79 -8.67
N GLY A 231 -11.14 -4.05 -8.53
CA GLY A 231 -11.63 -3.59 -7.23
C GLY A 231 -10.90 -2.35 -6.72
N LEU A 232 -10.18 -1.65 -7.60
CA LEU A 232 -9.39 -0.45 -7.31
C LEU A 232 -10.05 0.80 -7.88
N LEU A 233 -9.57 1.98 -7.52
CA LEU A 233 -10.07 3.26 -8.03
C LEU A 233 -9.20 3.71 -9.20
N ASP A 234 -9.79 4.05 -10.35
CA ASP A 234 -9.02 4.45 -11.54
C ASP A 234 -8.33 5.81 -11.35
N HIS A 235 -8.93 6.70 -10.55
CA HIS A 235 -8.49 8.09 -10.41
C HIS A 235 -8.11 8.42 -8.97
N TYR A 236 -7.02 9.17 -8.84
CA TYR A 236 -6.51 9.61 -7.56
C TYR A 236 -7.53 10.48 -6.81
N GLU A 237 -8.25 11.34 -7.53
CA GLU A 237 -9.25 12.25 -6.99
C GLU A 237 -10.42 11.51 -6.35
N ASP A 238 -10.78 10.34 -6.88
CA ASP A 238 -11.83 9.50 -6.31
C ASP A 238 -11.34 8.81 -5.03
N ALA A 239 -10.09 8.34 -5.01
CA ALA A 239 -9.46 7.85 -3.78
C ALA A 239 -9.39 8.94 -2.70
N ARG A 240 -9.06 10.17 -3.09
CA ARG A 240 -9.01 11.33 -2.19
C ARG A 240 -10.37 11.64 -1.58
N LYS A 241 -11.46 11.65 -2.38
CA LYS A 241 -12.82 11.82 -1.85
C LYS A 241 -13.18 10.75 -0.81
N ILE A 242 -12.83 9.49 -1.07
CA ILE A 242 -13.11 8.39 -0.14
C ILE A 242 -12.28 8.54 1.14
N TYR A 243 -10.98 8.82 1.02
CA TYR A 243 -10.09 9.07 2.16
C TYR A 243 -10.57 10.24 3.03
N ASP A 244 -10.88 11.38 2.41
CA ASP A 244 -11.35 12.57 3.14
C ASP A 244 -12.68 12.26 3.85
N TRP A 245 -13.58 11.54 3.17
CA TRP A 245 -14.84 11.13 3.75
C TRP A 245 -14.66 10.15 4.93
N ILE A 246 -13.72 9.20 4.87
CA ILE A 246 -13.46 8.30 6.02
C ILE A 246 -12.84 9.08 7.19
N THR A 247 -11.87 9.96 6.90
CA THR A 247 -11.10 10.68 7.94
C THR A 247 -11.90 11.78 8.64
N GLU A 248 -12.93 12.34 7.99
CA GLU A 248 -13.87 13.28 8.62
C GLU A 248 -14.66 12.70 9.80
N ASP A 249 -15.00 11.40 9.75
CA ASP A 249 -15.67 10.69 10.82
C ASP A 249 -15.17 9.24 10.87
N PRO A 250 -14.22 8.94 11.78
CA PRO A 250 -13.64 7.61 11.92
C PRO A 250 -14.63 6.48 12.23
N LYS A 251 -15.89 6.80 12.55
CA LYS A 251 -16.94 5.78 12.76
C LYS A 251 -17.54 5.26 11.45
N ARG A 252 -17.18 5.84 10.30
CA ARG A 252 -17.66 5.45 8.98
C ARG A 252 -17.03 4.16 8.48
N ALA A 253 -15.81 3.84 8.91
CA ALA A 253 -15.06 2.66 8.51
C ALA A 253 -14.52 1.91 9.74
N GLU A 254 -13.71 0.87 9.52
CA GLU A 254 -12.94 0.25 10.60
C GLU A 254 -12.08 1.30 11.33
N PRO A 255 -11.87 1.19 12.65
CA PRO A 255 -11.19 2.21 13.45
C PRO A 255 -9.66 2.14 13.31
N ILE A 256 -9.17 2.25 12.07
CA ILE A 256 -7.76 2.24 11.70
C ILE A 256 -7.42 3.49 10.88
N GLY A 257 -6.13 3.85 10.82
CA GLY A 257 -5.66 4.89 9.90
C GLY A 257 -5.70 4.39 8.47
N TYR A 258 -6.35 5.12 7.57
CA TYR A 258 -6.38 4.83 6.13
C TYR A 258 -5.49 5.81 5.41
N ASP A 259 -4.82 5.36 4.35
CA ASP A 259 -4.14 6.22 3.38
C ASP A 259 -4.43 5.74 1.96
N ILE A 260 -3.99 6.50 0.97
CA ILE A 260 -4.16 6.16 -0.44
C ILE A 260 -2.87 5.54 -0.95
N TRP A 261 -2.97 4.35 -1.53
CA TRP A 261 -1.86 3.63 -2.11
C TRP A 261 -2.09 3.40 -3.60
N LEU A 262 -1.09 3.70 -4.41
CA LEU A 262 -1.05 3.32 -5.83
C LEU A 262 -0.62 1.87 -5.95
N LEU A 263 -1.34 1.07 -6.73
CA LEU A 263 -0.98 -0.31 -7.03
C LEU A 263 -0.55 -0.44 -8.49
N ALA A 264 0.61 -1.05 -8.70
CA ALA A 264 1.12 -1.36 -10.03
C ALA A 264 1.44 -2.85 -10.17
N SER A 265 1.02 -3.46 -11.29
CA SER A 265 1.30 -4.86 -11.63
C SER A 265 2.61 -4.98 -12.40
N TYR A 266 3.38 -6.02 -12.07
CA TYR A 266 4.63 -6.36 -12.76
C TYR A 266 4.56 -7.79 -13.28
N PRO A 267 5.20 -8.06 -14.44
CA PRO A 267 5.14 -9.38 -15.03
C PRO A 267 5.89 -10.39 -14.17
N LEU A 268 5.28 -11.57 -13.96
CA LEU A 268 5.86 -12.69 -13.21
C LEU A 268 7.08 -13.30 -13.91
N HIS A 269 7.06 -13.29 -15.24
CA HIS A 269 8.15 -13.71 -16.09
C HIS A 269 8.71 -12.51 -16.84
N VAL A 270 10.03 -12.45 -16.97
CA VAL A 270 10.68 -11.58 -17.94
C VAL A 270 11.05 -12.45 -19.12
N ASP A 271 10.59 -12.09 -20.30
CA ASP A 271 11.06 -12.73 -21.53
C ASP A 271 12.58 -12.55 -21.61
N GLU A 272 13.32 -13.65 -21.85
CA GLU A 272 14.80 -13.66 -21.84
C GLU A 272 15.43 -12.66 -22.82
N MET A 273 14.65 -12.03 -23.70
CA MET A 273 15.15 -11.10 -24.71
C MET A 273 15.53 -9.70 -24.20
N ASP A 274 15.17 -9.29 -22.97
CA ASP A 274 15.43 -7.92 -22.50
C ASP A 274 16.67 -7.77 -21.57
N TYR A 275 17.41 -8.87 -21.32
CA TYR A 275 18.63 -8.84 -20.51
C TYR A 275 19.83 -8.16 -21.19
N GLY A 276 19.69 -7.65 -22.41
CA GLY A 276 20.76 -7.00 -23.17
C GLY A 276 21.16 -5.60 -22.70
N LYS A 277 20.46 -4.97 -21.74
CA LYS A 277 20.68 -3.56 -21.37
C LYS A 277 20.96 -3.25 -19.90
N PHE A 278 20.81 -4.19 -18.98
CA PHE A 278 21.16 -3.94 -17.59
C PHE A 278 22.56 -4.46 -17.28
N HIS A 279 23.54 -3.56 -17.31
CA HIS A 279 24.83 -3.81 -16.66
C HIS A 279 24.57 -4.11 -15.19
N VAL A 280 24.79 -5.38 -14.82
CA VAL A 280 24.78 -5.86 -13.44
C VAL A 280 25.89 -5.15 -12.68
N LEU A 281 25.58 -3.99 -12.10
CA LEU A 281 26.34 -3.47 -10.97
C LEU A 281 25.99 -4.36 -9.78
N ARG A 282 26.77 -5.42 -9.58
CA ARG A 282 26.81 -6.14 -8.30
C ARG A 282 27.25 -5.13 -7.23
N ARG A 283 26.30 -4.46 -6.59
CA ARG A 283 26.54 -3.86 -5.27
C ARG A 283 26.75 -5.03 -4.31
N ILE A 284 28.01 -5.23 -3.94
CA ILE A 284 28.40 -6.12 -2.85
C ILE A 284 27.89 -5.44 -1.58
N TYR A 285 26.73 -5.86 -1.08
CA TYR A 285 26.38 -5.55 0.31
C TYR A 285 27.36 -6.32 1.20
N PRO A 286 28.02 -5.66 2.18
CA PRO A 286 28.86 -6.37 3.12
C PRO A 286 28.00 -7.38 3.88
N ARG A 287 28.44 -8.65 3.92
CA ARG A 287 27.83 -9.66 4.78
C ARG A 287 27.79 -9.13 6.22
N PRO A 288 26.67 -9.28 6.95
CA PRO A 288 26.68 -9.03 8.38
C PRO A 288 27.72 -9.95 9.04
N ALA A 289 28.45 -9.40 10.01
CA ALA A 289 29.50 -10.13 10.71
C ALA A 289 28.91 -11.38 11.38
N PRO A 290 29.56 -12.55 11.29
CA PRO A 290 29.11 -13.75 11.97
C PRO A 290 29.19 -13.51 13.49
N GLY A 291 28.04 -13.46 14.17
CA GLY A 291 28.02 -13.37 15.64
C GLY A 291 26.85 -12.65 16.31
N ARG A 292 25.88 -12.08 15.59
CA ARG A 292 24.65 -11.59 16.23
C ARG A 292 23.55 -12.64 16.12
N SER A 293 23.27 -13.31 17.23
CA SER A 293 22.04 -14.09 17.40
C SER A 293 20.85 -13.12 17.40
N VAL A 294 19.95 -13.30 16.44
CA VAL A 294 18.63 -12.64 16.44
C VAL A 294 17.83 -13.19 17.62
N PRO A 295 17.05 -12.38 18.36
CA PRO A 295 16.18 -12.88 19.42
C PRO A 295 15.13 -13.81 18.81
N CYS A 296 15.11 -15.08 19.23
CA CYS A 296 13.94 -15.92 19.02
C CYS A 296 12.78 -15.32 19.82
N TYR A 297 11.78 -14.76 19.15
CA TYR A 297 10.54 -14.35 19.79
C TYR A 297 9.80 -15.60 20.30
N ALA A 298 9.98 -15.90 21.58
CA ALA A 298 9.07 -16.78 22.31
C ALA A 298 7.86 -15.92 22.72
N GLY A 299 6.76 -16.06 21.99
CA GLY A 299 5.47 -15.53 22.40
C GLY A 299 5.15 -16.01 23.82
N LYS A 300 4.96 -15.07 24.75
CA LYS A 300 4.46 -15.39 26.08
C LYS A 300 2.95 -15.59 25.97
N ASP A 301 2.53 -16.84 26.09
CA ASP A 301 1.16 -17.19 26.42
C ASP A 301 0.80 -16.58 27.78
N THR A 302 -0.14 -15.65 27.79
CA THR A 302 -0.95 -15.35 28.97
C THR A 302 -2.42 -15.47 28.59
N PHE A 303 -2.95 -16.67 28.77
CA PHE A 303 -4.38 -16.87 28.98
C PHE A 303 -4.74 -16.32 30.35
N ALA A 304 -5.55 -15.27 30.39
CA ALA A 304 -6.36 -14.92 31.56
C ALA A 304 -7.80 -15.29 31.25
N ALA A 305 -8.32 -16.28 31.98
CA ALA A 305 -9.72 -16.65 31.96
C ALA A 305 -10.59 -15.54 32.58
N VAL A 306 -11.69 -15.21 31.91
CA VAL A 306 -12.96 -14.80 32.52
C VAL A 306 -14.08 -15.54 31.80
#